data_AF-A0A0F7KL87-F1
#
_entry.id   AF-A0A0F7KL87-F1
#
_cell.length_a   1.000
_cell.length_b   1.000
_cell.length_c   1.000
_cell.angle_alpha   90.00
_cell.angle_beta   90.00
_cell.angle_gamma   90.00
#
_symmetry.space_group_name_H-M   'P 1'
#
loop_
_entity.id
_entity.type
_entity.pdbx_description
1 polymer ?
#
loop_
_entity_poly.entity_id
_entity_poly.type
_entity_poly.pdbx_seq_one_letter_code
_entity_poly.pdbx_strand_id
1 'polypeptide(L)' 'MPRARAVKSFGRPRYIGLGIALGVAFGVAFGNVAVGIALGLALGVALSARKQSEDED' A
#
# COMPACT_ATOMS: atom_id res chain seq x y z
N MET A 1 24.04 -13.46 -20.38
CA MET A 1 22.60 -13.81 -20.35
C MET A 1 21.99 -13.24 -19.07
N PRO A 2 21.21 -12.15 -19.11
CA PRO A 2 20.61 -11.58 -17.91
C PRO A 2 19.31 -12.31 -17.56
N ARG A 3 19.22 -12.83 -16.32
CA ARG A 3 18.04 -13.51 -15.78
C ARG A 3 16.86 -12.53 -15.69
N ALA A 4 15.74 -12.89 -16.31
CA ALA A 4 14.48 -12.17 -16.18
C ALA A 4 14.08 -12.12 -14.69
N ARG A 5 13.99 -10.90 -14.16
CA ARG A 5 13.64 -10.63 -12.77
C ARG A 5 12.18 -11.00 -12.57
N ALA A 6 11.90 -11.95 -11.67
CA ALA A 6 10.55 -12.28 -11.24
C ALA A 6 9.88 -11.01 -10.71
N VAL A 7 8.90 -10.49 -11.45
CA VAL A 7 8.05 -9.39 -11.02
C VAL A 7 7.11 -9.97 -9.96
N LYS A 8 7.30 -9.57 -8.70
CA LYS A 8 6.51 -10.03 -7.55
C LYS A 8 5.03 -9.70 -7.83
N SER A 9 4.17 -10.73 -7.80
CA SER A 9 2.72 -10.58 -7.96
C SER A 9 2.24 -9.49 -6.99
N PHE A 10 1.75 -8.38 -7.54
CA PHE A 10 1.30 -7.24 -6.74
C PHE A 10 0.07 -7.70 -5.97
N GLY A 11 0.24 -7.89 -4.66
CA GLY A 11 -0.81 -8.37 -3.76
C GLY A 11 -2.10 -7.55 -3.90
N ARG A 12 -3.22 -8.20 -3.60
CA ARG A 12 -4.59 -7.71 -3.75
C ARG A 12 -4.68 -6.18 -3.58
N PRO A 13 -5.09 -5.41 -4.61
CA PRO A 13 -5.06 -3.93 -4.60
C PRO A 13 -5.99 -3.29 -3.55
N ARG A 14 -6.82 -4.10 -2.86
CA ARG A 14 -7.75 -3.68 -1.82
C ARG A 14 -7.07 -2.94 -0.66
N TYR A 15 -5.87 -3.36 -0.25
CA TYR A 15 -5.16 -2.72 0.87
C TYR A 15 -4.53 -1.38 0.50
N ILE A 16 -4.13 -1.20 -0.76
CA ILE A 16 -3.62 0.07 -1.26
C ILE A 16 -4.77 1.09 -1.34
N GLY A 17 -5.92 0.69 -1.89
CA GLY A 17 -7.11 1.56 -1.94
C GLY A 17 -7.58 1.98 -0.55
N LEU A 18 -7.60 1.05 0.41
CA LEU A 18 -7.93 1.34 1.80
C LEU A 18 -6.91 2.30 2.44
N GLY A 19 -5.61 2.07 2.22
CA GLY A 19 -4.55 2.94 2.71
C GLY A 19 -4.68 4.37 2.18
N ILE A 20 -4.92 4.54 0.88
CA ILE A 20 -5.14 5.86 0.26
C ILE A 20 -6.38 6.53 0.85
N ALA A 21 -7.52 5.84 0.95
CA ALA A 21 -8.76 6.42 1.46
C ALA A 21 -8.61 6.93 2.90
N LEU A 22 -7.99 6.13 3.78
CA LEU A 22 -7.69 6.53 5.16
C LEU A 22 -6.65 7.66 5.20
N GLY A 23 -5.61 7.57 4.38
CA GLY A 23 -4.58 8.60 4.26
C GLY A 23 -5.15 9.96 3.85
N VAL A 24 -6.02 9.99 2.85
CA VAL A 24 -6.70 11.23 2.42
C VAL A 24 -7.60 11.77 3.54
N ALA A 25 -8.37 10.91 4.22
CA ALA A 25 -9.21 11.34 5.34
C ALA A 25 -8.39 12.00 6.46
N PHE A 26 -7.26 11.40 6.86
CA PHE A 26 -6.35 12.00 7.84
C PHE A 26 -5.63 13.24 7.30
N GLY A 27 -5.25 13.25 6.03
CA GLY A 27 -4.62 14.40 5.39
C GLY A 27 -5.54 15.62 5.37
N VAL A 28 -6.83 15.42 5.09
CA VAL A 28 -7.85 16.47 5.19
C VAL A 28 -8.02 16.93 6.63
N ALA A 29 -8.04 16.00 7.60
CA ALA A 29 -8.15 16.34 9.02
C ALA A 29 -6.96 17.18 9.53
N PHE A 30 -5.75 16.92 9.04
CA PHE A 30 -4.55 17.70 9.35
C PHE A 30 -4.35 18.94 8.47
N GLY A 31 -5.24 19.19 7.50
CA GLY A 31 -5.09 20.28 6.53
C GLY A 31 -3.92 20.09 5.55
N ASN A 32 -3.35 18.88 5.47
CA ASN A 32 -2.25 18.54 4.59
C ASN A 32 -2.46 17.17 3.92
N VAL A 33 -3.11 17.20 2.75
CA VAL A 33 -3.42 16.02 1.95
C VAL A 33 -2.17 15.29 1.46
N ALA A 34 -1.06 16.00 1.21
CA ALA A 34 0.18 15.39 0.76
C ALA A 34 0.76 14.44 1.82
N VAL A 35 0.77 14.87 3.09
CA VAL A 35 1.19 14.04 4.22
C VAL A 35 0.25 12.85 4.39
N GLY A 36 -1.07 13.09 4.29
CA GLY A 36 -2.07 12.04 4.37
C GLY A 36 -1.91 10.95 3.32
N ILE A 37 -1.75 11.33 2.05
CA ILE A 37 -1.54 10.39 0.95
C ILE A 37 -0.22 9.62 1.14
N ALA A 38 0.87 10.27 1.55
CA ALA A 38 2.16 9.61 1.78
C ALA A 38 2.07 8.56 2.91
N LEU A 39 1.43 8.91 4.04
CA LEU A 39 1.18 7.98 5.14
C LEU A 39 0.25 6.84 4.73
N GLY A 40 -0.85 7.16 4.05
CA GLY A 40 -1.84 6.19 3.58
C GLY A 40 -1.25 5.18 2.60
N LEU A 41 -0.45 5.63 1.63
CA LEU A 41 0.30 4.77 0.72
C LEU A 41 1.32 3.91 1.47
N ALA A 42 2.13 4.49 2.36
CA ALA A 42 3.12 3.75 3.11
C ALA A 42 2.48 2.62 3.95
N LEU A 43 1.37 2.91 4.63
CA LEU A 43 0.60 1.93 5.40
C LEU A 43 -0.06 0.88 4.49
N GLY A 44 -0.71 1.29 3.40
CA GLY A 44 -1.37 0.38 2.46
C GLY A 44 -0.39 -0.60 1.81
N VAL A 45 0.78 -0.12 1.39
CA VAL A 45 1.86 -0.94 0.83
C VAL A 45 2.44 -1.85 1.91
N ALA A 46 2.71 -1.34 3.12
CA ALA A 46 3.24 -2.15 4.21
C ALA A 46 2.29 -3.27 4.63
N LEU A 47 0.98 -3.02 4.68
CA LEU A 47 -0.03 -4.04 4.98
C LEU A 47 -0.15 -5.07 3.85
N SER A 48 -0.14 -4.62 2.59
CA SER A 48 -0.14 -5.51 1.43
C SER A 48 1.08 -6.41 1.38
N ALA A 49 2.26 -5.90 1.78
CA ALA A 49 3.49 -6.68 1.82
C ALA A 49 3.50 -7.76 2.91
N ARG A 50 2.83 -7.52 4.04
CA ARG A 50 2.72 -8.47 5.17
C ARG A 50 1.68 -9.56 4.90
N LYS A 51 0.56 -9.20 4.28
CA LYS A 51 -0.52 -10.14 3.92
C LYS A 51 -0.07 -11.18 2.89
N GLN A 52 0.88 -10.82 2.02
CA GLN A 52 1.41 -11.72 0.99
C GLN A 52 2.11 -12.97 1.56
N SER A 53 2.50 -12.95 2.83
CA SER A 53 3.06 -14.12 3.53
C SER A 53 2.02 -14.97 4.28
N GLU A 54 0.75 -14.55 4.34
CA GLU A 54 -0.33 -15.28 5.05
C GLU A 54 -1.36 -15.92 4.11
N ASP A 55 -1.32 -15.63 2.81
CA ASP A 55 -2.20 -16.27 1.81
C ASP A 55 -1.51 -17.47 1.09
N GLU A 56 -0.47 -18.06 1.68
CA GLU A 56 0.16 -19.33 1.23
C GLU A 56 -0.26 -20.55 2.09
N ASP A 57 -1.54 -20.62 2.49
CA ASP A 57 -2.20 -21.84 3.01
C ASP A 57 -3.48 -22.16 2.22
#